data_AF-A0A1W5ZQY4-F1
#
_entry.id   AF-A0A1W5ZQY4-F1
#
_cell.length_a   1.000
_cell.length_b   1.000
_cell.length_c   1.000
_cell.angle_alpha   90.00
_cell.angle_beta   90.00
_cell.angle_gamma   90.00
#
_symmetry.space_group_name_H-M   'P 1'
#
loop_
_entity.id
_entity.type
_entity.pdbx_description
1 polymer ?
#
loop_
_entity_poly.entity_id
_entity_poly.type
_entity_poly.pdbx_seq_one_letter_code
_entity_poly.pdbx_strand_id
1 'polypeptide(L)'
;MSQRIKFGNNLLFVTEPGGKTIRAGKTVSATTETISVQPFYTIRLFIGNRVVSEGAVTFKLIMKIDQVSFLVLDTVTLFPGEQYTKTYDAPGLGIAVKAESESGSGINAVDVAVFGFKF
;
A
#
# COMPACT_ATOMS: atom_id res chain seq x y z
N MET A 1 -15.98 -8.47 -14.10
CA MET A 1 -15.16 -9.34 -14.99
C MET A 1 -14.08 -9.99 -14.15
N SER A 2 -14.04 -11.32 -14.05
CA SER A 2 -12.99 -12.04 -13.33
C SER A 2 -11.70 -11.96 -14.16
N GLN A 3 -10.73 -11.15 -13.75
CA GLN A 3 -9.39 -11.21 -14.33
C GLN A 3 -8.79 -12.57 -13.98
N ARG A 4 -8.61 -13.44 -14.99
CA ARG A 4 -7.86 -14.68 -14.82
C ARG A 4 -6.45 -14.33 -14.38
N ILE A 5 -6.10 -14.75 -13.17
CA ILE A 5 -4.76 -14.59 -12.60
C ILE A 5 -3.77 -15.35 -13.48
N LYS A 6 -2.76 -14.65 -13.98
CA LYS A 6 -1.73 -15.23 -14.84
C LYS A 6 -0.57 -15.74 -14.00
N PHE A 7 0.19 -16.68 -14.55
CA PHE A 7 1.50 -17.04 -14.01
C PHE A 7 2.45 -15.83 -14.10
N GLY A 8 3.33 -15.67 -13.11
CA GLY A 8 4.28 -14.57 -13.02
C GLY A 8 3.80 -13.38 -12.17
N ASN A 9 4.31 -12.19 -12.49
CA ASN A 9 3.99 -10.95 -11.78
C ASN A 9 2.66 -10.36 -12.27
N ASN A 10 1.71 -10.21 -11.36
CA ASN A 10 0.40 -9.62 -11.62
C ASN A 10 0.28 -8.29 -10.88
N LEU A 11 -0.04 -7.21 -11.59
CA LEU A 11 -0.38 -5.95 -10.96
C LEU A 11 -1.74 -6.08 -10.28
N LEU A 12 -1.79 -5.91 -8.95
CA LEU A 12 -3.03 -6.01 -8.17
C LEU A 12 -3.64 -4.64 -7.89
N PHE A 13 -2.78 -3.65 -7.67
CA PHE A 13 -3.21 -2.29 -7.38
C PHE A 13 -2.11 -1.30 -7.74
N VAL A 14 -2.51 -0.12 -8.22
CA VAL A 14 -1.66 1.05 -8.36
C VAL A 14 -2.49 2.30 -8.09
N THR A 15 -1.90 3.29 -7.43
CA THR A 15 -2.51 4.62 -7.28
C THR A 15 -2.71 5.28 -8.64
N GLU A 16 -3.77 6.09 -8.77
CA GLU A 16 -4.02 6.85 -10.00
C GLU A 16 -2.89 7.84 -10.33
N PRO A 17 -2.74 8.23 -11.60
CA PRO A 17 -1.80 9.28 -11.99
C PRO A 17 -2.09 10.57 -11.22
N GLY A 18 -1.17 10.95 -10.34
CA GLY A 18 -1.34 12.06 -9.38
C GLY A 18 -1.11 11.65 -7.93
N GLY A 19 -1.16 10.34 -7.66
CA GLY A 19 -0.98 9.79 -6.32
C GLY A 19 -2.21 10.01 -5.45
N LYS A 20 -2.17 9.45 -4.24
CA LYS A 20 -3.19 9.69 -3.22
C LYS A 20 -2.77 10.89 -2.37
N THR A 21 -3.60 11.91 -2.33
CA THR A 21 -3.35 13.08 -1.46
C THR A 21 -3.79 12.82 -0.02
N ILE A 22 -2.99 13.25 0.94
CA ILE A 22 -3.22 13.12 2.37
C ILE A 22 -3.04 14.51 3.00
N ARG A 23 -4.04 14.97 3.75
CA ARG A 23 -3.93 16.22 4.51
C ARG A 23 -3.23 15.97 5.86
N ALA A 24 -2.58 17.01 6.36
CA ALA A 24 -2.05 17.14 7.72
C ALA A 24 -2.82 16.33 8.78
N GLY A 25 -2.13 15.46 9.52
CA GLY A 25 -2.69 14.73 10.65
C GLY A 25 -3.85 13.79 10.30
N LYS A 26 -4.06 13.47 9.02
CA LYS A 26 -5.06 12.50 8.58
C LYS A 26 -4.42 11.16 8.26
N THR A 27 -5.12 10.11 8.67
CA THR A 27 -4.92 8.77 8.15
C THR A 27 -5.91 8.53 7.02
N VAL A 28 -5.42 8.10 5.86
CA VAL A 28 -6.26 7.69 4.74
C VAL A 28 -5.90 6.28 4.29
N SER A 29 -6.86 5.56 3.73
CA SER A 29 -6.57 4.34 2.99
C SER A 29 -5.94 4.72 1.65
N ALA A 30 -4.70 4.28 1.42
CA ALA A 30 -4.00 4.47 0.16
C ALA A 30 -4.52 3.48 -0.91
N THR A 31 -5.03 2.32 -0.47
CA THR A 31 -5.82 1.41 -1.30
C THR A 31 -7.32 1.72 -1.16
N THR A 32 -8.10 1.51 -2.23
CA THR A 32 -9.56 1.73 -2.21
C THR A 32 -10.28 0.74 -1.30
N GLU A 33 -9.82 -0.52 -1.26
CA GLU A 33 -10.31 -1.59 -0.40
C GLU A 33 -9.16 -2.52 0.04
N THR A 34 -9.51 -3.68 0.60
CA THR A 34 -8.56 -4.79 0.78
C THR A 34 -8.30 -5.45 -0.58
N ILE A 35 -7.05 -5.48 -0.99
CA ILE A 35 -6.59 -6.19 -2.19
C ILE A 35 -6.57 -7.68 -1.86
N SER A 36 -7.24 -8.52 -2.65
CA SER A 36 -7.19 -9.97 -2.45
C SER A 36 -5.82 -10.51 -2.86
N VAL A 37 -5.20 -11.27 -1.95
CA VAL A 37 -3.84 -11.82 -2.14
C VAL A 37 -3.75 -13.32 -1.96
N GLN A 38 -4.86 -13.95 -1.54
CA GLN A 38 -5.01 -15.39 -1.36
C GLN A 38 -4.45 -16.26 -2.52
N PRO A 39 -4.56 -15.87 -3.81
CA PRO A 39 -4.10 -16.73 -4.89
C PRO A 39 -2.60 -16.60 -5.24
N PHE A 40 -1.85 -15.75 -4.54
CA PHE A 40 -0.43 -15.48 -4.79
C PHE A 40 0.45 -16.08 -3.68
N TYR A 41 1.71 -16.37 -4.01
CA TYR A 41 2.69 -16.86 -3.02
C TYR A 41 3.40 -15.72 -2.32
N THR A 42 3.74 -14.67 -3.07
CA THR A 42 4.40 -13.48 -2.54
C THR A 42 3.74 -12.22 -3.09
N ILE A 43 3.92 -11.14 -2.35
CA ILE A 43 3.47 -9.82 -2.71
C ILE A 43 4.66 -8.89 -2.70
N ARG A 44 4.83 -8.12 -3.76
CA ARG A 44 5.78 -7.02 -3.79
C ARG A 44 5.03 -5.71 -3.63
N LEU A 45 5.37 -4.99 -2.56
CA LEU A 45 4.86 -3.66 -2.26
C LEU A 45 5.88 -2.62 -2.71
N PHE A 46 5.41 -1.62 -3.43
CA PHE A 46 6.11 -0.38 -3.73
C PHE A 46 5.30 0.75 -3.12
N ILE A 47 5.94 1.58 -2.32
CA ILE A 47 5.34 2.79 -1.76
C ILE A 47 6.32 3.94 -1.92
N GLY A 48 5.80 5.15 -2.10
CA GLY A 48 6.61 6.34 -2.23
C GLY A 48 5.92 7.55 -1.64
N ASN A 49 6.70 8.39 -0.98
CA ASN A 49 6.29 9.74 -0.63
C ASN A 49 6.82 10.69 -1.71
N ARG A 50 5.94 11.37 -2.44
CA ARG A 50 6.37 12.20 -3.58
C ARG A 50 7.21 13.38 -3.10
N VAL A 51 8.07 13.88 -3.98
CA VAL A 51 8.92 15.06 -3.72
C VAL A 51 8.09 16.32 -3.42
N VAL A 52 6.86 16.40 -3.95
CA VAL A 52 5.94 17.53 -3.72
C VAL A 52 5.26 17.51 -2.34
N SER A 53 5.50 16.48 -1.54
CA SER A 53 4.91 16.35 -0.20
C SER A 53 5.56 17.31 0.79
N GLU A 54 4.74 17.86 1.69
CA GLU A 54 5.16 18.84 2.69
C GLU A 54 5.68 18.22 4.00
N GLY A 55 5.70 16.89 4.15
CA GLY A 55 6.27 16.24 5.32
C GLY A 55 6.34 14.71 5.24
N ALA A 56 6.69 14.11 6.37
CA ALA A 56 6.81 12.66 6.49
C ALA A 56 5.46 11.96 6.47
N VAL A 57 5.41 10.78 5.84
CA VAL A 57 4.22 9.94 5.78
C VAL A 57 4.56 8.55 6.30
N THR A 58 3.78 8.09 7.27
CA THR A 58 3.87 6.73 7.81
C THR A 58 2.88 5.81 7.10
N PHE A 59 3.41 4.81 6.42
CA PHE A 59 2.64 3.76 5.78
C PHE A 59 2.51 2.56 6.72
N LYS A 60 1.28 2.07 6.85
CA LYS A 60 0.93 0.86 7.61
C LYS A 60 0.36 -0.16 6.63
N LEU A 61 1.09 -1.25 6.45
CA LEU A 61 0.62 -2.40 5.69
C LEU A 61 -0.18 -3.30 6.63
N ILE A 62 -1.44 -3.53 6.29
CA ILE A 62 -2.39 -4.26 7.12
C ILE A 62 -2.78 -5.52 6.36
N MET A 63 -2.59 -6.68 6.98
CA MET A 63 -3.07 -7.96 6.47
C MET A 63 -4.44 -8.29 7.03
N LYS A 64 -5.29 -8.88 6.18
CA LYS A 64 -6.59 -9.43 6.53
C LYS A 64 -6.46 -10.94 6.66
N ILE A 65 -6.63 -11.47 7.87
CA ILE A 65 -6.45 -12.89 8.17
C ILE A 65 -7.74 -13.67 7.93
N ASP A 66 -8.87 -13.12 8.38
CA ASP A 66 -10.21 -13.67 8.16
C ASP A 66 -11.18 -12.53 7.78
N GLN A 67 -12.49 -12.75 7.82
CA GLN A 67 -13.48 -11.73 7.44
C GLN A 67 -13.45 -10.45 8.30
N VAL A 68 -13.02 -10.53 9.56
CA VAL A 68 -13.09 -9.50 10.61
C VAL A 68 -11.73 -9.15 11.25
N SER A 69 -10.73 -10.02 11.11
CA SER A 69 -9.42 -9.89 11.74
C SER A 69 -8.41 -9.18 10.84
N PHE A 70 -7.90 -8.05 11.32
CA PHE A 70 -6.87 -7.25 10.67
C PHE A 70 -5.67 -7.11 11.60
N LEU A 71 -4.46 -7.39 11.09
CA LEU A 71 -3.20 -7.19 11.80
C LEU A 71 -2.28 -6.29 10.97
N VAL A 72 -1.43 -5.53 11.65
CA VAL A 72 -0.37 -4.76 11.00
C VAL A 72 0.76 -5.72 10.66
N LEU A 73 1.08 -5.83 9.37
CA LEU A 73 2.19 -6.63 8.87
C LEU A 73 3.51 -5.85 8.91
N ASP A 74 3.47 -4.58 8.53
CA ASP A 74 4.66 -3.73 8.50
C ASP A 74 4.28 -2.26 8.68
N THR A 75 5.23 -1.45 9.17
CA THR A 75 5.09 0.00 9.30
C THR A 75 6.39 0.68 8.91
N VAL A 76 6.29 1.69 8.05
CA VAL A 76 7.45 2.40 7.50
C VAL A 76 7.13 3.86 7.32
N THR A 77 8.03 4.74 7.73
CA THR A 77 7.92 6.19 7.57
C THR A 77 8.83 6.64 6.45
N LEU A 78 8.30 7.42 5.50
CA LEU A 78 9.02 7.95 4.36
C LEU A 78 8.97 9.48 4.35
N PHE A 79 10.12 10.10 4.15
CA PHE A 79 10.27 11.55 3.93
C PHE A 79 9.99 11.91 2.45
N PRO A 80 9.71 13.19 2.14
CA PRO A 80 9.45 13.61 0.76
C PRO A 80 10.56 13.19 -0.21
N GLY A 81 10.18 12.52 -1.30
CA GLY A 81 11.08 11.99 -2.31
C GLY A 81 11.58 10.57 -2.06
N GLU A 82 11.35 10.00 -0.86
CA GLU A 82 11.76 8.64 -0.55
C GLU A 82 10.79 7.60 -1.10
N GLN A 83 11.37 6.44 -1.42
CA GLN A 83 10.66 5.28 -1.93
C GLN A 83 11.08 4.04 -1.15
N TYR A 84 10.15 3.11 -1.01
CA TYR A 84 10.38 1.85 -0.33
C TYR A 84 9.77 0.70 -1.11
N THR A 85 10.57 -0.36 -1.27
CA THR A 85 10.16 -1.59 -1.95
C THR A 85 10.50 -2.78 -1.08
N LYS A 86 9.52 -3.65 -0.85
CA LYS A 86 9.73 -4.91 -0.12
C LYS A 86 8.83 -6.01 -0.65
N THR A 87 9.33 -7.23 -0.57
CA THR A 87 8.56 -8.43 -0.88
C THR A 87 8.19 -9.12 0.43
N TYR A 88 6.93 -9.55 0.54
CA TYR A 88 6.37 -10.29 1.66
C TYR A 88 5.81 -11.62 1.15
N ASP A 89 5.83 -12.64 1.99
CA ASP A 89 4.99 -13.81 1.76
C ASP A 89 3.53 -13.39 1.82
N ALA A 90 2.68 -13.95 0.95
CA ALA A 90 1.29 -13.53 0.81
C ALA A 90 0.54 -13.73 2.15
N PRO A 91 0.19 -12.64 2.86
CA PRO A 91 -0.29 -12.72 4.22
C PRO A 91 -1.82 -12.82 4.20
N GLY A 92 -2.34 -14.00 4.53
CA GLY A 92 -3.78 -14.23 4.70
C GLY A 92 -4.60 -14.09 3.43
N LEU A 93 -5.80 -13.50 3.55
CA LEU A 93 -6.79 -13.39 2.47
C LEU A 93 -6.63 -12.11 1.65
N GLY A 94 -6.07 -11.06 2.25
CA GLY A 94 -5.92 -9.77 1.59
C GLY A 94 -5.02 -8.79 2.33
N ILE A 95 -4.68 -7.69 1.66
CA ILE A 95 -3.88 -6.60 2.23
C ILE A 95 -4.52 -5.25 2.00
N ALA A 96 -4.28 -4.31 2.89
CA ALA A 96 -4.62 -2.90 2.73
C ALA A 96 -3.42 -2.05 3.11
N VAL A 97 -3.25 -0.91 2.44
CA VAL A 97 -2.21 0.06 2.80
C VAL A 97 -2.89 1.32 3.31
N LYS A 98 -2.61 1.67 4.57
CA LYS A 98 -2.99 2.97 5.13
C LYS A 98 -1.78 3.88 5.16
N ALA A 99 -2.01 5.17 4.93
CA ALA A 99 -0.98 6.18 4.98
C ALA A 99 -1.44 7.29 5.94
N GLU A 100 -0.53 7.70 6.81
CA GLU A 100 -0.76 8.66 7.89
C GLU A 100 0.24 9.80 7.76
N SER A 101 -0.27 11.02 7.60
CA SER A 101 0.53 12.22 7.52
C SER A 101 0.77 12.81 8.91
N GLU A 102 1.99 13.26 9.17
CA GLU A 102 2.36 13.91 10.42
C GLU A 102 1.52 15.17 10.67
N SER A 103 1.15 15.40 11.93
CA SER A 103 0.46 16.63 12.35
C SER A 103 1.33 17.85 12.09
N GLY A 104 0.83 18.82 11.32
CA GLY A 104 1.56 20.04 10.97
C GLY A 104 2.34 19.97 9.65
N SER A 105 2.46 18.79 9.02
CA SER A 105 2.82 18.69 7.61
C SER A 105 1.64 19.17 6.75
N GLY A 106 1.85 19.89 5.66
CA GLY A 106 0.75 20.37 4.82
C GLY A 106 0.08 19.29 3.99
N ILE A 107 0.01 19.46 2.67
CA ILE A 107 -0.55 18.43 1.78
C ILE A 107 0.56 17.47 1.35
N ASN A 108 0.35 16.19 1.57
CA ASN A 108 1.26 15.13 1.12
C ASN A 108 0.64 14.35 -0.03
N ALA A 109 1.47 13.85 -0.95
CA ALA A 109 1.05 13.00 -2.04
C ALA A 109 1.85 11.69 -2.03
N VAL A 110 1.15 10.56 -2.07
CA VAL A 110 1.78 9.24 -1.98
C VAL A 110 1.45 8.35 -3.16
N ASP A 111 2.37 7.47 -3.51
CA ASP A 111 2.15 6.42 -4.50
C ASP A 111 2.22 5.06 -3.84
N VAL A 112 1.37 4.14 -4.31
CA VAL A 112 1.36 2.74 -3.88
C VAL A 112 1.16 1.87 -5.10
N ALA A 113 2.01 0.86 -5.27
CA ALA A 113 1.79 -0.22 -6.21
C ALA A 113 1.99 -1.57 -5.53
N VAL A 114 1.12 -2.52 -5.85
CA VAL A 114 1.10 -3.86 -5.26
C VAL A 114 1.09 -4.87 -6.39
N PHE A 115 2.07 -5.78 -6.37
CA PHE A 115 2.15 -6.90 -7.30
C PHE A 115 2.04 -8.23 -6.55
N GLY A 116 1.29 -9.17 -7.10
CA GLY A 116 1.21 -10.54 -6.63
C GLY A 116 1.97 -11.46 -7.58
N PHE A 117 2.78 -12.36 -7.03
CA PHE A 117 3.50 -13.36 -7.81
C PHE A 117 2.89 -14.76 -7.62
N LYS A 118 2.63 -15.44 -8.74
CA LYS A 118 2.09 -16.80 -8.77
C LYS A 118 2.94 -17.68 -9.69
N PHE A 119 3.40 -18.82 -9.18
CA PHE A 119 4.06 -19.88 -9.96
C PHE A 119 3.06 -20.69 -10.76
#